data_AF-A0A0C3EUP7-F1
#
_entry.id   AF-A0A0C3EUP7-F1
#
_cell.length_a   1.000
_cell.length_b   1.000
_cell.length_c   1.000
_cell.angle_alpha   90.00
_cell.angle_beta   90.00
_cell.angle_gamma   90.00
#
_symmetry.space_group_name_H-M   'P 1'
#
loop_
_entity.id
_entity.type
_entity.pdbx_description
1 polymer ?
#
loop_
_entity_poly.entity_id
_entity_poly.type
_entity_poly.pdbx_seq_one_letter_code
_entity_poly.pdbx_strand_id
1 'polypeptide(L)'
;PDDWTPYQSQVEFELADFLYRRNQMSASDINYLLSLWGASSATHGEAPPFPDHMDLYSAIDSTPIGDVSWESFSLRFNGTRPNDAVPPWMDAEYDVWFRNPRNLVHNIISNPDFNNAFDYAPYQEHDANGTRRYHNFMSRNWAWRQAVRSVNPLRFLYLMHLIY
;
A
#
# COMPACT_ATOMS: atom_id res chain seq x y z
N PRO A 1 -9.33 5.34 24.27
CA PRO A 1 -8.14 4.57 23.88
C PRO A 1 -6.95 5.53 23.92
N ASP A 2 -5.99 5.27 24.82
CA ASP A 2 -4.90 6.22 25.13
C ASP A 2 -3.56 5.79 24.50
N ASP A 3 -3.58 4.71 23.70
CA ASP A 3 -2.43 4.25 22.94
C ASP A 3 -2.42 4.93 21.57
N TRP A 4 -1.47 5.84 21.38
CA TRP A 4 -1.24 6.56 20.12
C TRP A 4 -0.01 6.03 19.39
N THR A 5 0.59 4.91 19.82
CA THR A 5 1.81 4.35 19.23
C THR A 5 1.70 4.26 17.70
N PRO A 6 2.67 4.80 16.93
CA PRO A 6 4.02 5.24 17.33
C PRO A 6 4.10 6.72 17.76
N TYR A 7 2.99 7.45 17.78
CA TYR A 7 2.93 8.85 18.17
C TYR A 7 2.91 8.99 19.70
N GLN A 8 3.49 10.07 20.21
CA GLN A 8 3.55 10.35 21.64
C GLN A 8 2.24 10.96 22.16
N SER A 9 1.37 11.45 21.26
CA SER A 9 0.09 12.06 21.62
C SER A 9 -0.93 12.03 20.47
N GLN A 10 -2.20 12.25 20.81
CA GLN A 10 -3.26 12.50 19.82
C GLN A 10 -2.91 13.66 18.88
N VAL A 11 -2.29 14.72 19.42
CA VAL A 11 -1.94 15.93 18.66
C VAL A 11 -0.91 15.61 17.59
N GLU A 12 0.10 14.79 17.90
CA GLU A 12 1.08 14.32 16.92
C GLU A 12 0.41 13.50 15.79
N PHE A 13 -0.47 12.56 16.14
CA PHE A 13 -1.20 11.76 15.16
C PHE A 13 -2.05 12.65 14.22
N GLU A 14 -2.86 13.55 14.78
CA GLU A 14 -3.73 14.42 14.01
C GLU A 14 -2.95 15.41 13.15
N LEU A 15 -1.82 15.92 13.66
CA LEU A 15 -0.94 16.80 12.90
C LEU A 15 -0.30 16.04 11.73
N ALA A 16 0.17 14.80 11.94
CA ALA A 16 0.69 13.96 10.87
C ALA A 16 -0.38 13.67 9.80
N ASP A 17 -1.61 13.29 10.20
CA ASP A 17 -2.74 13.09 9.28
C ASP A 17 -3.05 14.35 8.47
N PHE A 18 -3.07 15.50 9.13
CA PHE A 18 -3.36 16.77 8.49
C PHE A 18 -2.28 17.16 7.49
N LEU A 19 -1.00 17.17 7.91
CA LEU A 19 0.10 17.64 7.07
C LEU A 19 0.37 16.70 5.90
N TYR A 20 0.35 15.39 6.14
CA TYR A 20 0.70 14.39 5.12
C TYR A 20 -0.49 14.05 4.20
N ARG A 21 -1.64 13.65 4.77
CA ARG A 21 -2.76 13.10 3.98
C ARG A 21 -3.72 14.18 3.49
N ARG A 22 -4.08 15.15 4.33
CA ARG A 22 -5.10 16.16 4.00
C ARG A 22 -4.54 17.36 3.24
N ASN A 23 -3.43 17.93 3.71
CA ASN A 23 -2.80 19.12 3.14
C ASN A 23 -1.78 18.75 2.04
N GLN A 24 -1.09 17.62 2.20
CA GLN A 24 0.04 17.20 1.34
C GLN A 24 1.14 18.27 1.31
N MET A 25 1.46 18.81 2.49
CA MET A 25 2.40 19.91 2.67
C MET A 25 3.82 19.49 2.27
N SER A 26 4.57 20.38 1.61
CA SER A 26 5.95 20.08 1.23
C SER A 26 6.86 19.90 2.45
N ALA A 27 7.91 19.09 2.34
CA ALA A 27 8.89 18.90 3.42
C ALA A 27 9.48 20.24 3.91
N SER A 28 9.75 21.18 2.99
CA SER A 28 10.22 22.52 3.33
C SER A 28 9.21 23.32 4.13
N ASP A 29 7.92 23.24 3.77
CA ASP A 29 6.86 23.97 4.48
C ASP A 29 6.56 23.33 5.85
N ILE A 30 6.64 22.00 5.96
CA ILE A 30 6.55 21.29 7.24
C ILE A 30 7.65 21.77 8.18
N ASN A 31 8.91 21.79 7.73
CA ASN A 31 10.01 22.32 8.54
C ASN A 31 9.78 23.77 8.94
N TYR A 32 9.31 24.61 8.01
CA TYR A 32 9.01 26.00 8.30
C TYR A 32 7.92 26.14 9.37
N LEU A 33 6.83 25.39 9.26
CA LEU A 33 5.76 25.36 10.26
C LEU A 33 6.27 24.92 11.64
N LEU A 34 7.03 23.81 11.71
CA LEU A 34 7.58 23.29 12.97
C LEU A 34 8.59 24.27 13.59
N SER A 35 9.34 25.01 12.77
CA SER A 35 10.25 26.07 13.24
C SER A 35 9.49 27.24 13.86
N LEU A 36 8.38 27.68 13.25
CA LEU A 36 7.51 28.72 13.81
C LEU A 36 6.87 28.25 15.12
N TRP A 37 6.42 27.00 15.14
CA TRP A 37 5.86 26.39 16.34
C TRP A 37 6.86 26.38 17.48
N GLY A 38 8.07 25.87 17.23
CA GLY A 38 9.17 25.85 18.21
C GLY A 38 9.55 27.25 18.70
N ALA A 39 9.63 28.23 17.79
CA ALA A 39 9.91 29.62 18.16
C ALA A 39 8.84 30.23 19.08
N SER A 40 7.55 29.96 18.81
CA SER A 40 6.46 30.44 19.65
C SER A 40 6.38 29.71 21.01
N SER A 41 6.66 28.41 21.01
CA SER A 41 6.52 27.53 22.19
C SER A 41 7.72 27.61 23.15
N ALA A 42 8.88 28.04 22.66
CA ALA A 42 10.08 28.28 23.48
C ALA A 42 9.82 29.25 24.65
N THR A 43 8.86 30.16 24.51
CA THR A 43 8.45 31.08 25.58
C THR A 43 7.82 30.38 26.80
N HIS A 44 7.31 29.16 26.61
CA HIS A 44 6.67 28.34 27.64
C HIS A 44 7.49 27.07 27.98
N GLY A 45 8.68 26.90 27.39
CA GLY A 45 9.52 25.71 27.60
C GLY A 45 8.99 24.45 26.91
N GLU A 46 8.08 24.60 25.94
CA GLU A 46 7.48 23.51 25.18
C GLU A 46 8.19 23.31 23.83
N ALA A 47 8.18 22.07 23.33
CA ALA A 47 8.72 21.68 22.03
C ALA A 47 7.61 21.51 20.98
N PRO A 48 7.90 21.67 19.68
CA PRO A 48 6.96 21.30 18.64
C PRO A 48 6.65 19.78 18.69
N PRO A 49 5.48 19.34 18.19
CA PRO A 49 5.10 17.92 18.18
C PRO A 49 6.09 17.01 17.42
N PHE A 50 6.76 17.56 16.42
CA PHE A 50 7.87 16.91 15.72
C PHE A 50 9.05 17.87 15.63
N PRO A 51 10.31 17.41 15.79
CA PRO A 51 11.50 18.23 15.56
C PRO A 51 11.60 18.75 14.13
N ASP A 52 11.30 17.90 13.14
CA ASP A 52 11.35 18.20 11.72
C ASP A 52 10.44 17.24 10.90
N HIS A 53 10.40 17.45 9.58
CA HIS A 53 9.67 16.57 8.66
C HIS A 53 10.17 15.11 8.64
N MET A 54 11.44 14.84 8.95
CA MET A 54 11.99 13.47 8.93
C MET A 54 11.43 12.67 10.10
N ASP A 55 11.35 13.29 11.28
CA ASP A 55 10.74 12.67 12.45
C ASP A 55 9.24 12.40 12.22
N LEU A 56 8.53 13.38 11.63
CA LEU A 56 7.13 13.22 11.24
C LEU A 56 6.95 12.05 10.26
N TYR A 57 7.76 11.97 9.20
CA TYR A 57 7.68 10.87 8.23
C TYR A 57 8.05 9.53 8.85
N SER A 58 9.06 9.49 9.72
CA SER A 58 9.45 8.29 10.46
C SER A 58 8.31 7.77 11.34
N ALA A 59 7.58 8.66 12.02
CA ALA A 59 6.40 8.29 12.81
C ALA A 59 5.27 7.74 11.93
N ILE A 60 5.00 8.35 10.77
CA ILE A 60 4.03 7.83 9.80
C ILE A 60 4.44 6.44 9.31
N ASP A 61 5.69 6.25 8.92
CA ASP A 61 6.21 4.98 8.40
C ASP A 61 6.23 3.88 9.49
N SER A 62 6.31 4.27 10.76
CA SER A 62 6.27 3.35 11.90
C SER A 62 4.84 2.98 12.34
N THR A 63 3.80 3.52 11.71
CA THR A 63 2.40 3.27 12.11
C THR A 63 2.03 1.79 11.89
N PRO A 64 1.67 1.02 12.93
CA PRO A 64 1.55 -0.45 12.86
C PRO A 64 0.29 -0.96 12.14
N ILE A 65 -0.44 -0.12 11.40
CA ILE A 65 -1.65 -0.53 10.70
C ILE A 65 -1.30 -1.13 9.33
N GLY A 66 -1.47 -2.45 9.20
CA GLY A 66 -1.45 -3.14 7.91
C GLY A 66 -0.04 -3.36 7.35
N ASP A 67 0.90 -3.68 8.24
CA ASP A 67 2.35 -3.82 8.04
C ASP A 67 2.74 -4.60 6.77
N VAL A 68 2.99 -3.83 5.72
CA VAL A 68 3.86 -4.20 4.61
C VAL A 68 4.62 -2.94 4.27
N SER A 69 5.93 -2.95 4.51
CA SER A 69 6.80 -1.83 4.16
C SER A 69 6.81 -1.58 2.65
N TRP A 70 7.07 -0.33 2.27
CA TRP A 70 7.40 -0.02 0.88
C TRP A 70 8.79 -0.56 0.56
N GLU A 71 8.88 -1.23 -0.58
CA GLU A 71 10.11 -1.69 -1.20
C GLU A 71 10.28 -0.95 -2.53
N SER A 72 11.52 -0.77 -2.97
CA SER A 72 11.80 -0.22 -4.29
C SER A 72 12.94 -0.92 -5.00
N PHE A 73 12.89 -0.87 -6.31
CA PHE A 73 14.01 -1.19 -7.17
C PHE A 73 14.04 -0.21 -8.34
N SER A 74 15.24 0.11 -8.78
CA SER A 74 15.45 1.00 -9.91
C SER A 74 15.50 0.18 -11.20
N LEU A 75 14.88 0.69 -12.25
CA LEU A 75 14.91 0.07 -13.57
C LEU A 75 15.25 1.09 -14.64
N ARG A 76 16.00 0.63 -15.64
CA ARG A 76 16.30 1.36 -16.87
C ARG A 76 15.86 0.51 -18.05
N PHE A 77 15.48 1.18 -19.13
CA PHE A 77 15.20 0.49 -20.39
C PHE A 77 16.39 -0.37 -20.83
N ASN A 78 16.15 -1.66 -21.07
CA ASN A 78 17.15 -2.64 -21.46
C ASN A 78 16.87 -3.28 -22.84
N GLY A 79 15.92 -2.72 -23.60
CA GLY A 79 15.55 -3.20 -24.93
C GLY A 79 16.40 -2.64 -26.05
N THR A 80 16.08 -3.02 -27.29
CA THR A 80 16.74 -2.52 -28.50
C THR A 80 16.52 -1.02 -28.64
N ARG A 81 17.62 -0.29 -28.85
CA ARG A 81 17.62 1.16 -29.03
C ARG A 81 17.45 1.53 -30.51
N PRO A 82 16.84 2.67 -30.83
CA PRO A 82 16.87 3.22 -32.18
C PRO A 82 18.31 3.47 -32.63
N ASN A 83 18.58 3.33 -33.93
CA ASN A 83 19.87 3.71 -34.51
C ASN A 83 20.04 5.24 -34.61
N ASP A 84 18.92 5.96 -34.60
CA ASP A 84 18.85 7.42 -34.60
C ASP A 84 18.90 7.99 -33.17
N ALA A 85 18.50 9.24 -32.99
CA ALA A 85 18.49 9.89 -31.69
C ALA A 85 17.70 9.08 -30.63
N VAL A 86 18.39 8.68 -29.57
CA VAL A 86 17.82 7.92 -28.45
C VAL A 86 16.96 8.88 -27.59
N PRO A 87 15.67 8.57 -27.36
CA PRO A 87 14.84 9.36 -26.47
C PRO A 87 15.42 9.39 -25.03
N PRO A 88 15.41 10.54 -24.33
CA PRO A 88 15.98 10.65 -22.99
C PRO A 88 15.40 9.65 -21.97
N TRP A 89 14.14 9.24 -22.15
CA TRP A 89 13.49 8.29 -21.26
C TRP A 89 14.15 6.90 -21.28
N MET A 90 14.84 6.52 -22.36
CA MET A 90 15.52 5.22 -22.47
C MET A 90 16.86 5.18 -21.72
N ASP A 91 17.44 6.32 -21.40
CA ASP A 91 18.67 6.42 -20.61
C ASP A 91 18.41 6.78 -19.14
N ALA A 92 17.20 7.25 -18.83
CA ALA A 92 16.76 7.54 -17.48
C ALA A 92 16.56 6.26 -16.65
N GLU A 93 16.84 6.37 -15.36
CA GLU A 93 16.55 5.38 -14.34
C GLU A 93 15.27 5.77 -13.60
N TYR A 94 14.40 4.79 -13.34
CA TYR A 94 13.12 4.99 -12.69
C TYR A 94 13.01 4.08 -11.48
N ASP A 95 12.66 4.65 -10.34
CA ASP A 95 12.35 3.88 -9.14
C ASP A 95 10.91 3.36 -9.22
N VAL A 96 10.77 2.04 -9.11
CA VAL A 96 9.47 1.40 -8.91
C VAL A 96 9.29 1.11 -7.45
N TRP A 97 8.34 1.81 -6.84
CA TRP A 97 7.92 1.60 -5.46
C TRP A 97 6.74 0.62 -5.43
N PHE A 98 6.84 -0.41 -4.60
CA PHE A 98 5.81 -1.43 -4.45
C PHE A 98 5.76 -1.94 -3.01
N ARG A 99 4.65 -2.56 -2.62
CA ARG A 99 4.58 -3.35 -1.39
C ARG A 99 4.61 -4.82 -1.77
N ASN A 100 5.21 -5.67 -0.92
CA ASN A 100 5.20 -7.12 -1.16
C ASN A 100 3.76 -7.61 -1.38
N PRO A 101 3.39 -8.04 -2.60
CA PRO A 101 1.99 -8.31 -2.92
C PRO A 101 1.41 -9.47 -2.12
N ARG A 102 2.26 -10.44 -1.73
CA ARG A 102 1.84 -11.58 -0.92
C ARG A 102 1.46 -11.13 0.48
N ASN A 103 2.30 -10.34 1.14
CA ASN A 103 2.01 -9.85 2.49
C ASN A 103 0.80 -8.93 2.49
N LEU A 104 0.66 -8.09 1.45
CA LEU A 104 -0.49 -7.20 1.31
C LEU A 104 -1.80 -7.99 1.22
N VAL A 105 -1.84 -9.05 0.41
CA VAL A 105 -3.02 -9.92 0.30
C VAL A 105 -3.30 -10.66 1.62
N HIS A 106 -2.27 -11.12 2.34
CA HIS A 106 -2.46 -11.72 3.67
C HIS A 106 -3.09 -10.73 4.66
N ASN A 107 -2.64 -9.47 4.67
CA ASN A 107 -3.21 -8.43 5.53
C ASN A 107 -4.67 -8.13 5.16
N ILE A 108 -4.99 -8.04 3.88
CA ILE A 108 -6.37 -7.84 3.39
C ILE A 108 -7.27 -9.01 3.82
N ILE A 109 -6.83 -10.26 3.64
CA ILE A 109 -7.62 -11.45 4.00
C ILE A 109 -7.80 -11.58 5.52
N SER A 110 -6.80 -11.16 6.30
CA SER A 110 -6.82 -11.26 7.77
C SER A 110 -7.65 -10.17 8.43
N ASN A 111 -8.00 -9.10 7.70
CA ASN A 111 -8.79 -8.00 8.22
C ASN A 111 -10.30 -8.26 8.01
N PRO A 112 -11.09 -8.42 9.10
CA PRO A 112 -12.52 -8.69 9.02
C PRO A 112 -13.34 -7.61 8.29
N ASP A 113 -12.86 -6.37 8.24
CA ASP A 113 -13.53 -5.27 7.53
C ASP A 113 -13.63 -5.52 6.02
N PHE A 114 -12.75 -6.37 5.48
CA PHE A 114 -12.76 -6.77 4.07
C PHE A 114 -13.54 -8.08 3.82
N ASN A 115 -14.25 -8.60 4.82
CA ASN A 115 -15.05 -9.80 4.62
C ASN A 115 -16.10 -9.59 3.52
N ASN A 116 -16.13 -10.48 2.53
CA ASN A 116 -16.96 -10.39 1.32
C ASN A 116 -16.70 -9.16 0.42
N ALA A 117 -15.60 -8.43 0.61
CA ALA A 117 -15.25 -7.31 -0.26
C ALA A 117 -14.73 -7.76 -1.63
N PHE A 118 -14.33 -9.03 -1.77
CA PHE A 118 -13.85 -9.62 -3.01
C PHE A 118 -14.07 -11.13 -3.04
N ASP A 119 -14.04 -11.72 -4.23
CA ASP A 119 -14.10 -13.16 -4.40
C ASP A 119 -12.79 -13.81 -3.96
N TYR A 120 -12.85 -14.80 -3.06
CA TYR A 120 -11.68 -15.53 -2.59
C TYR A 120 -11.24 -16.67 -3.53
N ALA A 121 -12.14 -17.11 -4.41
CA ALA A 121 -11.92 -18.22 -5.32
C ALA A 121 -12.14 -17.78 -6.77
N PRO A 122 -11.36 -18.31 -7.74
CA PRO A 122 -11.62 -18.09 -9.14
C PRO A 122 -13.00 -18.62 -9.55
N TYR A 123 -13.70 -17.89 -10.41
CA TYR A 123 -15.01 -18.29 -10.93
C TYR A 123 -15.11 -18.00 -12.43
N GLN A 124 -16.13 -18.58 -13.05
CA GLN A 124 -16.50 -18.30 -14.43
C GLN A 124 -17.96 -17.88 -14.46
N GLU A 125 -18.21 -16.65 -14.91
CA GLU A 125 -19.56 -16.17 -15.16
C GLU A 125 -19.82 -16.20 -16.67
N HIS A 126 -20.97 -16.73 -17.06
CA HIS A 126 -21.41 -16.77 -18.45
C HIS A 126 -22.79 -16.12 -18.57
N ASP A 127 -23.02 -15.40 -19.67
CA ASP A 127 -24.36 -14.89 -19.98
C ASP A 127 -25.28 -16.00 -20.53
N ALA A 128 -26.53 -15.63 -20.81
CA ALA A 128 -27.53 -16.54 -21.36
C ALA A 128 -27.14 -17.16 -22.72
N ASN A 129 -26.20 -16.52 -23.44
CA ASN A 129 -25.68 -17.00 -24.72
C ASN A 129 -24.40 -17.85 -24.55
N GLY A 130 -23.97 -18.10 -23.31
CA GLY A 130 -22.75 -18.84 -22.99
C GLY A 130 -21.46 -18.02 -23.12
N THR A 131 -21.55 -16.71 -23.38
CA THR A 131 -20.37 -15.84 -23.50
C THR A 131 -19.83 -15.52 -22.12
N ARG A 132 -18.52 -15.69 -21.95
CA ARG A 132 -17.86 -15.47 -20.66
C ARG A 132 -17.78 -13.98 -20.32
N ARG A 133 -18.12 -13.64 -19.08
CA ARG A 133 -18.00 -12.30 -18.50
C ARG A 133 -16.78 -12.21 -17.59
N TYR A 134 -16.12 -11.05 -17.63
CA TYR A 134 -14.99 -10.72 -16.77
C TYR A 134 -15.32 -9.46 -15.99
N HIS A 135 -15.18 -9.53 -14.67
CA HIS A 135 -15.46 -8.42 -13.78
C HIS A 135 -14.21 -8.05 -12.98
N ASN A 136 -13.68 -9.00 -12.19
CA ASN A 136 -12.51 -8.80 -11.35
C ASN A 136 -11.41 -9.83 -11.63
N PHE A 137 -10.33 -9.78 -10.84
CA PHE A 137 -9.18 -10.68 -10.99
C PHE A 137 -9.58 -12.17 -10.96
N MET A 138 -10.48 -12.56 -10.06
CA MET A 138 -10.90 -13.95 -9.89
C MET A 138 -11.76 -14.49 -11.04
N SER A 139 -12.45 -13.62 -11.79
CA SER A 139 -13.18 -14.02 -13.00
C SER A 139 -12.26 -14.38 -14.19
N ARG A 140 -10.97 -14.02 -14.13
CA ARG A 140 -10.04 -14.11 -15.28
C ARG A 140 -9.46 -15.50 -15.50
N ASN A 141 -9.06 -15.74 -16.74
CA ASN A 141 -8.43 -17.00 -17.17
C ASN A 141 -7.18 -17.36 -16.38
N TRP A 142 -6.38 -16.37 -15.98
CA TRP A 142 -5.17 -16.64 -15.22
C TRP A 142 -5.49 -17.27 -13.87
N ALA A 143 -6.37 -16.65 -13.08
CA ALA A 143 -6.77 -17.14 -11.77
C ALA A 143 -7.39 -18.55 -11.86
N TRP A 144 -8.28 -18.76 -12.82
CA TRP A 144 -8.88 -20.08 -13.09
C TRP A 144 -7.83 -21.15 -13.42
N ARG A 145 -6.89 -20.84 -14.32
CA ARG A 145 -5.83 -21.78 -14.71
C ARG A 145 -4.90 -22.13 -13.54
N GLN A 146 -4.61 -21.17 -12.65
CA GLN A 146 -3.81 -21.47 -11.46
C GLN A 146 -4.54 -22.46 -10.54
N ALA A 147 -5.82 -22.21 -10.24
CA ALA A 147 -6.59 -23.12 -9.38
C ALA A 147 -6.74 -24.52 -9.99
N VAL A 148 -7.07 -24.63 -11.28
CA VAL A 148 -7.28 -25.94 -11.94
C VAL A 148 -5.96 -26.69 -12.14
N ARG A 149 -4.83 -26.01 -12.41
CA ARG A 149 -3.52 -26.67 -12.51
C ARG A 149 -3.05 -27.27 -11.18
N SER A 150 -3.44 -26.68 -10.05
CA SER A 150 -3.10 -27.17 -8.71
C SER A 150 -3.99 -28.31 -8.23
N VAL A 151 -5.03 -28.67 -8.98
CA VAL A 151 -6.02 -29.68 -8.59
C VAL A 151 -5.71 -31.00 -9.29
N ASN A 152 -4.99 -31.86 -8.57
CA ASN A 152 -5.17 -33.31 -8.73
C ASN A 152 -6.62 -33.60 -8.25
N PRO A 153 -7.49 -34.26 -9.02
CA PRO A 153 -8.95 -34.28 -8.83
C PRO A 153 -9.49 -34.86 -7.49
N LEU A 154 -8.63 -35.24 -6.54
CA LEU A 154 -9.02 -35.86 -5.27
C LEU A 154 -9.09 -34.91 -4.06
N ARG A 155 -8.76 -33.62 -4.17
CA ARG A 155 -8.69 -32.71 -2.99
C ARG A 155 -9.83 -31.71 -2.80
N PHE A 156 -10.80 -31.63 -3.71
CA PHE A 156 -11.91 -30.66 -3.55
C PHE A 156 -12.92 -31.03 -2.45
N LEU A 157 -12.95 -32.28 -1.99
CA LEU A 157 -13.90 -32.71 -0.96
C LEU A 157 -13.46 -32.41 0.48
N TYR A 158 -12.21 -31.98 0.73
CA TYR A 158 -11.70 -31.82 2.10
C TYR A 158 -11.68 -30.38 2.65
N LEU A 159 -11.81 -29.34 1.81
CA LEU A 159 -11.73 -27.96 2.30
C LEU A 159 -13.08 -27.33 2.71
N MET A 160 -14.22 -27.92 2.33
CA MET A 160 -15.54 -27.40 2.72
C MET A 160 -15.98 -27.78 4.14
N HIS A 161 -15.20 -28.56 4.89
CA HIS A 161 -15.57 -29.05 6.24
C HIS A 161 -14.80 -28.41 7.40
N LEU A 162 -13.98 -27.39 7.15
CA LEU A 162 -13.15 -26.75 8.19
C LEU A 162 -13.35 -25.23 8.34
N ILE A 163 -14.38 -24.66 7.71
CA ILE A 163 -14.72 -23.23 7.89
C ILE A 163 -16.25 -23.07 8.08
N TYR A 164 -16.80 -23.83 9.03
CA TYR A 164 -18.03 -23.50 9.76
C TYR A 164 -17.86 -23.95 11.21
#